data_AF-A0A376UG72-F1
#
_entry.id   AF-A0A376UG72-F1
#
_cell.length_a   1.000
_cell.length_b   1.000
_cell.length_c   1.000
_cell.angle_alpha   90.00
_cell.angle_beta   90.00
_cell.angle_gamma   90.00
#
_symmetry.space_group_name_H-M   'P 1'
#
loop_
_entity.id
_entity.type
_entity.pdbx_description
1 polymer ?
#
loop_
_entity_poly.entity_id
_entity_poly.type
_entity_poly.pdbx_seq_one_letter_code
_entity_poly.pdbx_strand_id
1 'polypeptide(L)'
;MTQTYNADAIEVLTGLEPVRRRPGMYTDTTRPNHLGQEVIDNSVDEALGGSRKTRGCILHADQSLEVIDDGRGMPVDIHPEEGVPAVELILCRLHAGGKFLTKITSSLAACMAWGFRWLTPCRSA
;
A
#
# COMPACT_ATOMS: atom_id res chain seq x y z
N MET A 1 -38.13 2.97 18.99
CA MET A 1 -37.46 4.29 18.94
C MET A 1 -37.06 4.53 17.50
N THR A 2 -37.61 5.57 16.87
CA THR A 2 -37.20 6.00 15.52
C THR A 2 -35.80 6.58 15.63
N GLN A 3 -34.79 5.83 15.18
CA GLN A 3 -33.43 6.36 15.08
C GLN A 3 -33.47 7.57 14.16
N THR A 4 -33.21 8.74 14.72
CA THR A 4 -33.19 10.00 13.99
C THR A 4 -31.91 10.01 13.16
N TYR A 5 -32.04 9.84 11.85
CA TYR A 5 -30.91 9.88 10.92
C TYR A 5 -30.53 11.33 10.66
N ASN A 6 -29.59 11.83 11.46
CA ASN A 6 -29.06 13.19 11.42
C ASN A 6 -27.59 13.18 10.94
N ALA A 7 -27.01 14.35 10.68
CA ALA A 7 -25.67 14.46 10.10
C ALA A 7 -24.55 13.82 10.96
N ASP A 8 -24.74 13.76 12.28
CA ASP A 8 -23.85 13.09 13.24
C ASP A 8 -23.83 11.56 13.09
N ALA A 9 -24.79 10.97 12.37
CA ALA A 9 -24.76 9.55 12.01
C ALA A 9 -23.78 9.22 10.87
N ILE A 10 -23.18 10.23 10.23
CA ILE A 10 -22.21 10.06 9.14
C ILE A 10 -20.79 9.96 9.72
N GLU A 11 -20.19 8.78 9.57
CA GLU A 11 -18.80 8.53 9.96
C GLU A 11 -17.87 8.68 8.75
N VAL A 12 -16.79 9.46 8.91
CA VAL A 12 -15.73 9.61 7.91
C VAL A 12 -14.52 8.82 8.38
N LEU A 13 -14.23 7.72 7.69
CA LEU A 13 -13.09 6.86 7.98
C LEU A 13 -11.82 7.45 7.34
N THR A 14 -10.73 7.54 8.10
CA THR A 14 -9.49 8.19 7.64
C THR A 14 -8.30 7.23 7.65
N GLY A 15 -7.24 7.58 6.91
CA GLY A 15 -6.03 6.75 6.80
C GLY A 15 -6.35 5.33 6.33
N LEU A 16 -6.05 4.33 7.16
CA LEU A 16 -6.24 2.90 6.87
C LEU A 16 -7.51 2.31 7.53
N GLU A 17 -8.30 3.10 8.23
CA GLU A 17 -9.55 2.65 8.87
C GLU A 17 -10.55 2.03 7.89
N PRO A 18 -10.79 2.59 6.68
CA PRO A 18 -11.72 2.00 5.70
C PRO A 18 -11.38 0.55 5.37
N VAL A 19 -10.09 0.24 5.26
CA VAL A 19 -9.61 -1.08 4.85
C VAL A 19 -9.68 -2.08 5.99
N ARG A 20 -9.36 -1.65 7.21
CA ARG A 20 -9.52 -2.48 8.41
C ARG A 20 -10.99 -2.79 8.67
N ARG A 21 -11.89 -1.84 8.38
CA ARG A 21 -13.34 -1.99 8.55
C ARG A 21 -13.97 -2.86 7.48
N ARG A 22 -13.49 -2.78 6.23
CA ARG A 22 -14.04 -3.50 5.07
C ARG A 22 -12.95 -4.15 4.22
N PRO A 23 -12.20 -5.15 4.75
CA PRO A 23 -11.07 -5.73 4.05
C PRO A 23 -11.44 -6.41 2.72
N GLY A 24 -12.63 -7.01 2.63
CA GLY A 24 -13.11 -7.67 1.40
C GLY A 24 -13.34 -6.73 0.20
N MET A 25 -13.33 -5.41 0.41
CA MET A 25 -13.34 -4.44 -0.69
C MET A 25 -11.94 -4.21 -1.30
N TYR A 26 -10.88 -4.56 -0.55
CA TYR A 26 -9.50 -4.22 -0.90
C TYR A 26 -8.63 -5.47 -1.16
N THR A 27 -9.01 -6.64 -0.66
CA THR A 27 -8.24 -7.88 -0.87
C THR A 27 -9.12 -9.12 -0.87
N ASP A 28 -8.62 -10.21 -1.46
CA ASP A 28 -9.12 -11.55 -1.16
C ASP A 28 -8.92 -11.85 0.33
N THR A 29 -10.01 -12.11 1.05
CA THR A 29 -9.99 -12.44 2.49
C THR A 29 -9.91 -13.94 2.76
N THR A 30 -9.92 -14.78 1.72
CA THR A 30 -9.82 -16.24 1.87
C THR A 30 -8.39 -16.70 2.12
N ARG A 31 -7.40 -15.97 1.57
CA ARG A 31 -5.96 -16.25 1.70
C ARG A 31 -5.12 -15.00 1.43
N PRO A 32 -3.91 -14.88 1.99
CA PRO A 32 -3.09 -13.66 1.87
C PRO A 32 -2.39 -13.52 0.51
N ASN A 33 -2.59 -14.45 -0.43
CA ASN A 33 -1.88 -14.46 -1.71
C ASN A 33 -2.09 -13.17 -2.51
N HIS A 34 -3.26 -12.55 -2.43
CA HIS A 34 -3.54 -11.27 -3.08
C HIS A 34 -2.64 -10.16 -2.51
N LEU A 35 -2.45 -10.11 -1.19
CA LEU A 35 -1.52 -9.15 -0.56
C LEU A 35 -0.07 -9.34 -1.04
N GLY A 36 0.34 -10.59 -1.26
CA GLY A 36 1.65 -10.90 -1.83
C GLY A 36 1.77 -10.48 -3.30
N GLN A 37 0.72 -10.67 -4.10
CA GLN A 37 0.66 -10.24 -5.50
C GLN A 37 0.90 -8.73 -5.60
N GLU A 38 0.28 -7.92 -4.74
CA GLU A 38 0.47 -6.46 -4.76
C GLU A 38 1.93 -6.01 -4.60
N VAL A 39 2.70 -6.70 -3.76
CA VAL A 39 4.13 -6.38 -3.55
C VAL A 39 4.96 -6.85 -4.74
N ILE A 40 4.65 -8.03 -5.28
CA ILE A 40 5.31 -8.58 -6.46
C ILE A 40 5.06 -7.70 -7.68
N ASP A 41 3.83 -7.22 -7.87
CA ASP A 41 3.44 -6.38 -9.01
C ASP A 41 4.19 -5.04 -8.98
N ASN A 42 4.33 -4.43 -7.81
CA ASN A 42 5.19 -3.24 -7.64
C ASN A 42 6.66 -3.52 -8.03
N SER A 43 7.19 -4.70 -7.70
CA SER A 43 8.54 -5.10 -8.11
C SER A 43 8.65 -5.34 -9.62
N VAL A 44 7.60 -5.89 -10.24
CA VAL A 44 7.53 -6.12 -11.69
C VAL A 44 7.45 -4.79 -12.45
N ASP A 45 6.74 -3.79 -11.94
CA ASP A 45 6.66 -2.47 -12.56
C ASP A 45 8.00 -1.75 -12.65
N GLU A 46 8.87 -1.92 -11.64
CA GLU A 46 10.26 -1.45 -11.70
C GLU A 46 11.02 -2.13 -12.84
N ALA A 47 10.82 -3.45 -12.99
CA ALA A 47 11.44 -4.23 -14.05
C ALA A 47 10.94 -3.85 -15.46
N LEU A 48 9.64 -3.62 -15.61
CA LEU A 48 9.04 -3.12 -16.86
C LEU A 48 9.52 -1.71 -17.20
N GLY A 49 9.83 -0.89 -16.20
CA GLY A 49 10.42 0.44 -16.38
C GLY A 49 11.88 0.46 -16.81
N GLY A 50 12.46 -0.70 -17.15
CA GLY A 50 13.86 -0.83 -17.58
C GLY A 50 14.87 -0.69 -16.44
N SER A 51 14.38 -0.54 -15.20
CA SER A 51 15.21 -0.45 -14.00
C SER A 51 15.18 -1.79 -13.26
N ARG A 52 16.08 -2.71 -13.67
CA ARG A 52 16.49 -3.89 -12.89
C ARG A 52 15.42 -5.02 -12.72
N LYS A 53 15.67 -6.13 -12.01
CA LYS A 53 14.87 -7.39 -12.04
C LYS A 53 14.37 -7.78 -10.64
N THR A 54 13.25 -8.50 -10.52
CA THR A 54 12.89 -9.13 -9.23
C THR A 54 14.01 -10.09 -8.79
N ARG A 55 14.57 -9.90 -7.59
CA ARG A 55 15.69 -10.71 -7.08
C ARG A 55 15.22 -11.97 -6.36
N GLY A 56 14.08 -11.93 -5.66
CA GLY A 56 13.57 -13.10 -4.97
C GLY A 56 12.24 -12.86 -4.25
N CYS A 57 11.55 -13.96 -3.97
CA CYS A 57 10.38 -14.02 -3.12
C CYS A 57 10.56 -15.19 -2.15
N ILE A 58 10.47 -14.92 -0.85
CA ILE A 58 10.77 -15.87 0.22
C ILE A 58 9.51 -16.02 1.08
N LEU A 59 8.99 -17.24 1.17
CA LEU A 59 7.98 -17.61 2.16
C LEU A 59 8.69 -18.13 3.41
N HIS A 60 8.59 -17.39 4.51
CA HIS A 60 9.19 -17.75 5.78
C HIS A 60 8.38 -18.82 6.51
N ALA A 61 9.02 -19.51 7.45
CA ALA A 61 8.39 -20.59 8.22
C ALA A 61 7.19 -20.11 9.07
N ASP A 62 7.19 -18.82 9.45
CA ASP A 62 6.11 -18.16 10.20
C ASP A 62 4.93 -17.70 9.31
N GLN A 63 4.93 -18.10 8.03
CA GLN A 63 3.95 -17.69 7.01
C GLN A 63 4.05 -16.21 6.60
N SER A 64 5.12 -15.50 6.94
CA SER A 64 5.41 -14.18 6.37
C SER A 64 6.01 -14.29 4.97
N LEU A 65 5.77 -13.28 4.14
CA LEU A 65 6.27 -13.21 2.77
C LEU A 65 7.23 -12.03 2.64
N GLU A 66 8.41 -12.28 2.08
CA GLU A 66 9.41 -11.26 1.77
C GLU A 66 9.63 -11.21 0.26
N VAL A 67 9.57 -10.01 -0.31
CA VAL A 67 9.82 -9.75 -1.73
C VAL A 67 10.99 -8.80 -1.82
N ILE A 68 11.98 -9.16 -2.64
CA ILE A 68 13.22 -8.42 -2.80
C ILE A 68 13.37 -8.09 -4.28
N ASP A 69 13.47 -6.81 -4.59
CA ASP A 69 13.85 -6.30 -5.91
C ASP A 69 15.18 -5.53 -5.84
N ASP A 70 15.75 -5.23 -7.00
CA ASP A 70 16.81 -4.25 -7.15
C ASP A 70 16.35 -3.06 -8.00
N GLY A 71 15.10 -2.62 -7.89
CA GLY A 71 14.58 -1.45 -8.60
C GLY A 71 15.23 -0.13 -8.14
N ARG A 72 14.54 0.98 -8.41
CA ARG A 72 14.98 2.31 -7.97
C ARG A 72 14.94 2.46 -6.45
N GLY A 73 14.07 1.69 -5.80
CA GLY A 73 13.74 1.81 -4.38
C GLY A 73 12.64 2.83 -4.13
N MET A 74 11.94 2.69 -2.99
CA MET A 74 10.95 3.66 -2.56
C MET A 74 11.62 4.98 -2.16
N PRO A 75 11.04 6.15 -2.49
CA PRO A 75 11.55 7.44 -2.04
C PRO A 75 11.46 7.55 -0.51
N VAL A 76 12.54 8.00 0.12
CA VAL A 76 12.66 8.15 1.58
C VAL A 76 12.87 9.59 2.02
N ASP A 77 12.99 10.50 1.06
CA ASP A 77 13.02 11.94 1.27
C ASP A 77 11.68 12.46 1.78
N ILE A 78 11.71 13.64 2.40
CA ILE A 78 10.53 14.27 2.99
C ILE A 78 9.64 14.83 1.88
N HIS A 79 8.36 14.45 1.90
CA HIS A 79 7.37 14.96 0.96
C HIS A 79 7.11 16.46 1.22
N PRO A 80 7.19 17.32 0.18
CA PRO A 80 7.18 18.77 0.36
C PRO A 80 5.88 19.32 0.96
N GLU A 81 4.73 18.67 0.69
CA GLU A 81 3.41 19.13 1.16
C GLU A 81 2.99 18.47 2.49
N GLU A 82 3.42 17.23 2.73
CA GLU A 82 2.93 16.42 3.86
C GLU A 82 3.94 16.41 5.02
N GLY A 83 5.18 16.83 4.79
CA GLY A 83 6.20 16.94 5.84
C GLY A 83 6.67 15.61 6.45
N VAL A 84 6.30 14.48 5.86
CA VAL A 84 6.68 13.12 6.28
C VAL A 84 7.47 12.41 5.17
N PRO A 85 8.26 11.35 5.48
CA PRO A 85 8.94 10.57 4.47
C PRO A 85 7.98 10.01 3.42
N ALA A 86 8.33 10.05 2.14
CA ALA A 86 7.45 9.58 1.07
C ALA A 86 7.08 8.09 1.22
N VAL A 87 7.99 7.26 1.75
CA VAL A 87 7.71 5.85 2.10
C VAL A 87 6.59 5.71 3.13
N GLU A 88 6.48 6.64 4.08
CA GLU A 88 5.39 6.64 5.06
C GLU A 88 4.06 6.96 4.38
N LEU A 89 4.02 7.93 3.46
CA LEU A 89 2.81 8.23 2.70
C LEU A 89 2.34 7.02 1.87
N ILE A 90 3.27 6.38 1.17
CA ILE A 90 2.98 5.21 0.35
C ILE A 90 2.36 4.10 1.21
N LEU A 91 2.89 3.84 2.41
CA LEU A 91 2.43 2.76 3.28
C LEU A 91 1.18 3.10 4.11
N CYS A 92 0.93 4.38 4.40
CA CYS A 92 -0.02 4.80 5.42
C CYS A 92 -1.22 5.61 4.89
N ARG A 93 -1.18 6.05 3.62
CA ARG A 93 -2.26 6.82 2.99
C ARG A 93 -2.82 6.07 1.79
N LEU A 94 -4.14 5.94 1.77
CA LEU A 94 -4.86 5.50 0.57
C LEU A 94 -4.70 6.55 -0.54
N HIS A 95 -4.50 6.08 -1.78
CA HIS A 95 -4.37 6.91 -2.98
C HIS A 95 -3.13 7.82 -2.99
N ALA A 96 -2.03 7.37 -2.37
CA ALA A 96 -0.73 8.04 -2.43
C ALA A 96 0.26 7.21 -3.26
N GLY A 97 0.87 7.80 -4.29
CA GLY A 97 1.88 7.11 -5.11
C GLY A 97 2.27 7.84 -6.40
N GLY A 98 3.40 7.47 -6.99
CA GLY A 98 3.93 8.13 -8.20
C GLY A 98 3.28 7.71 -9.52
N LYS A 99 2.42 6.69 -9.49
CA LYS A 99 1.82 6.05 -10.68
C LYS A 99 0.60 6.80 -11.26
N PHE A 100 0.22 7.95 -10.68
CA PHE A 100 -0.84 8.82 -11.21
C PHE A 100 -0.36 9.74 -12.34
N LEU A 101 0.95 9.92 -12.48
CA LEU A 101 1.56 10.73 -13.53
C LEU A 101 2.08 9.80 -14.64
N THR A 102 1.81 10.13 -15.90
CA THR A 102 2.23 9.36 -17.09
C THR A 102 3.75 9.17 -17.25
N LYS A 103 4.56 9.84 -16.42
CA LYS A 103 6.03 9.80 -16.44
C LYS A 103 6.64 8.63 -15.65
N ILE A 104 5.88 7.92 -14.81
CA ILE A 104 6.37 6.80 -14.02
C ILE A 104 5.55 5.56 -14.41
N THR A 105 6.25 4.45 -14.68
CA THR A 105 5.77 3.29 -15.44
C THR A 105 4.46 2.68 -14.96
N SER A 106 3.72 2.19 -15.95
CA SER A 106 2.33 1.77 -15.96
C SER A 106 2.08 0.40 -15.32
N SER A 107 1.48 0.35 -14.12
CA SER A 107 0.32 -0.49 -13.78
C SER A 107 -0.14 -0.18 -12.34
N LEU A 108 -1.42 -0.43 -12.03
CA LEU A 108 -2.10 -0.05 -10.79
C LEU A 108 -1.41 -0.60 -9.53
N ALA A 109 -0.83 0.24 -8.68
CA ALA A 109 -0.68 -0.10 -7.24
C ALA A 109 -0.34 1.12 -6.34
N ALA A 110 -0.83 2.32 -6.66
CA ALA A 110 -1.04 3.35 -5.61
C ALA A 110 -2.35 3.11 -4.83
N CYS A 111 -3.18 2.15 -5.27
CA CYS A 111 -4.32 1.67 -4.49
C CYS A 111 -3.93 0.59 -3.47
N MET A 112 -2.75 -0.04 -3.59
CA MET A 112 -2.41 -1.21 -2.80
C MET A 112 -0.98 -1.27 -2.28
N ALA A 113 -0.67 -0.41 -1.30
CA ALA A 113 0.40 -0.67 -0.34
C ALA A 113 0.04 -1.79 0.67
N TRP A 114 -0.78 -2.78 0.27
CA TRP A 114 -1.47 -3.69 1.18
C TRP A 114 -0.76 -5.02 1.45
N GLY A 115 0.51 -5.18 1.09
CA GLY A 115 1.30 -6.36 1.51
C GLY A 115 2.22 -6.13 2.71
N PHE A 116 2.46 -4.87 3.12
CA PHE A 116 3.43 -4.57 4.16
C PHE A 116 2.78 -4.45 5.53
N ARG A 117 3.04 -5.44 6.40
CA ARG A 117 2.94 -5.26 7.84
C ARG A 117 4.00 -6.15 8.49
N TRP A 118 4.85 -5.73 9.44
CA TRP A 118 4.48 -5.15 10.75
C TRP A 118 5.65 -4.53 11.56
N LEU A 119 6.75 -4.05 10.99
CA LEU A 119 7.88 -3.56 11.82
C LEU A 119 7.92 -2.06 12.14
N THR A 120 7.21 -1.22 11.40
CA THR A 120 7.11 0.22 11.70
C THR A 120 5.65 0.65 11.81
N PRO A 121 5.19 1.07 13.01
CA PRO A 121 3.90 1.73 13.11
C PRO A 121 3.96 3.01 12.28
N CYS A 122 3.01 3.17 11.35
CA CYS A 122 2.66 4.48 10.82
C CYS A 122 2.42 5.38 12.05
N ARG A 123 3.16 6.48 12.16
CA ARG A 123 2.89 7.41 13.25
C ARG A 123 1.49 7.95 13.00
N SER A 124 0.68 7.99 14.05
CA SER A 124 -0.61 8.65 14.00
C SER A 124 -0.35 10.10 13.60
N ALA A 125 -0.66 10.45 12.35
CA ALA A 125 -0.82 11.84 11.93
C ALA A 125 -2.14 12.35 12.51
#